data_AF-A0A182U9N8-F1
#
_entry.id   AF-A0A182U9N8-F1
#
_cell.length_a   1.000
_cell.length_b   1.000
_cell.length_c   1.000
_cell.angle_alpha   90.00
_cell.angle_beta   90.00
_cell.angle_gamma   90.00
#
_symmetry.space_group_name_H-M   'P 1'
#
loop_
_entity.id
_entity.type
_entity.pdbx_description
1 polymer ?
#
loop_
_entity_poly.entity_id
_entity_poly.type
_entity_poly.pdbx_seq_one_letter_code
_entity_poly.pdbx_strand_id
1 'polypeptide(L)'
;MCEENLVECDASMASLGMVRVAAFKPTIQIIQSPTMRCFELVVQDNDNTLRTRGCSYDTVDVCPGEVRIGAQTGCRWCNEHDGCNSAGSFKASVLVIASLLVVGVLQKVFQ
;
A
#
# COMPACT_ATOMS: atom_id res chain seq x y z
N MET A 1 -14.83 4.61 -10.68
CA MET A 1 -14.73 3.30 -11.34
C MET A 1 -13.28 2.83 -11.20
N CYS A 2 -13.02 1.51 -11.22
CA CYS A 2 -11.65 1.02 -11.36
C CYS A 2 -11.17 1.46 -12.75
N GLU A 3 -10.02 2.12 -12.80
CA GLU A 3 -9.54 2.82 -13.99
C GLU A 3 -8.68 1.84 -14.80
N GLU A 4 -8.98 1.69 -16.09
CA GLU A 4 -8.22 0.83 -17.01
C GLU A 4 -6.74 1.23 -16.92
N ASN A 5 -5.94 0.35 -16.33
CA ASN A 5 -4.49 0.53 -16.23
C ASN A 5 -3.81 -0.78 -16.60
N LEU A 6 -2.64 -0.68 -17.21
CA LEU A 6 -1.92 -1.84 -17.76
C LEU A 6 -0.97 -2.48 -16.74
N VAL A 7 -1.07 -2.13 -15.45
CA VAL A 7 -0.14 -2.62 -14.42
C VAL A 7 -0.75 -3.84 -13.76
N GLU A 8 -0.21 -5.00 -14.13
CA GLU A 8 -0.61 -6.30 -13.59
C GLU A 8 -0.08 -6.51 -12.16
N CYS A 9 -0.79 -7.32 -11.39
CA CYS A 9 -0.29 -7.77 -10.11
C CYS A 9 0.81 -8.82 -10.26
N ASP A 10 1.91 -8.60 -9.56
CA ASP A 10 2.89 -9.63 -9.23
C ASP A 10 3.07 -9.72 -7.70
N ALA A 11 3.84 -10.72 -7.25
CA ALA A 11 4.09 -10.94 -5.84
C ALA A 11 4.79 -9.75 -5.14
N SER A 12 5.60 -8.98 -5.87
CA SER A 12 6.31 -7.81 -5.34
C SER A 12 5.34 -6.64 -5.13
N MET A 13 4.44 -6.41 -6.08
CA MET A 13 3.41 -5.39 -6.02
C MET A 13 2.36 -5.72 -4.96
N ALA A 14 2.01 -7.00 -4.82
CA ALA A 14 1.14 -7.48 -3.74
C ALA A 14 1.78 -7.25 -2.37
N SER A 15 3.07 -7.58 -2.22
CA SER A 15 3.81 -7.31 -0.97
C SER A 15 3.81 -5.82 -0.62
N LEU A 16 4.11 -4.94 -1.59
CA LEU A 16 4.09 -3.50 -1.38
C LEU A 16 2.69 -2.95 -1.05
N GLY A 17 1.66 -3.46 -1.73
CA GLY A 17 0.27 -3.12 -1.43
C GLY A 17 -0.11 -3.51 -0.01
N MET A 18 0.25 -4.73 0.42
CA MET A 18 -0.02 -5.22 1.76
C MET A 18 0.71 -4.45 2.86
N VAL A 19 1.96 -4.00 2.61
CA VAL A 19 2.66 -3.10 3.54
C VAL A 19 1.88 -1.80 3.75
N ARG A 20 1.32 -1.23 2.67
CA ARG A 20 0.48 -0.03 2.80
C ARG A 20 -0.84 -0.30 3.51
N VAL A 21 -1.48 -1.43 3.25
CA VAL A 21 -2.69 -1.83 4.00
C VAL A 21 -2.37 -2.00 5.47
N ALA A 22 -1.26 -2.63 5.83
CA ALA A 22 -0.84 -2.82 7.21
C ALA A 22 -0.55 -1.50 7.95
N ALA A 23 -0.17 -0.44 7.24
CA ALA A 23 -0.02 0.89 7.83
C ALA A 23 -1.36 1.47 8.35
N PHE A 24 -2.48 1.11 7.71
CA PHE A 24 -3.83 1.48 8.14
C PHE A 24 -4.48 0.41 9.02
N LYS A 25 -4.25 -0.87 8.74
CA LYS A 25 -4.88 -2.03 9.41
C LYS A 25 -3.79 -2.96 9.96
N PRO A 26 -3.16 -2.61 11.09
CA PRO A 26 -1.99 -3.36 11.59
C PRO A 26 -2.30 -4.79 12.04
N THR A 27 -3.57 -5.11 12.27
CA THR A 27 -4.04 -6.45 12.68
C THR A 27 -4.35 -7.37 11.49
N ILE A 28 -4.18 -6.90 10.25
CA ILE A 28 -4.42 -7.71 9.06
C ILE A 28 -3.39 -8.84 8.97
N GLN A 29 -3.87 -10.07 8.77
CA GLN A 29 -2.99 -11.22 8.58
C GLN A 29 -2.66 -11.36 7.09
N ILE A 30 -1.36 -11.27 6.77
CA ILE A 30 -0.89 -11.35 5.38
C ILE A 30 -0.50 -12.81 5.12
N ILE A 31 -1.33 -13.49 4.32
CA ILE A 31 -1.08 -14.86 3.87
C ILE A 31 -0.80 -14.78 2.37
N GLN A 32 0.42 -15.11 1.96
CA GLN A 32 0.80 -15.06 0.55
C GLN A 32 0.05 -16.13 -0.26
N SER A 33 -0.29 -15.81 -1.50
CA SER A 33 -0.94 -16.71 -2.43
C SER A 33 -0.42 -16.48 -3.87
N PRO A 34 -0.59 -17.47 -4.78
CA PRO A 34 -0.18 -17.31 -6.18
C PRO A 34 -1.09 -16.37 -6.97
N THR A 35 -2.27 -16.06 -6.44
CA THR A 35 -3.33 -15.28 -7.08
C THR A 35 -3.48 -13.92 -6.40
N MET A 36 -3.56 -12.87 -7.20
CA MET A 36 -3.51 -11.49 -6.69
C MET A 36 -4.64 -10.66 -7.30
N ARG A 37 -5.10 -9.64 -6.57
CA ARG A 37 -6.16 -8.74 -7.01
C ARG A 37 -5.83 -7.30 -6.66
N CYS A 38 -6.26 -6.36 -7.49
CA CYS A 38 -6.10 -4.94 -7.21
C CYS A 38 -7.15 -4.48 -6.18
N PHE A 39 -6.79 -3.54 -5.33
CA PHE A 39 -7.71 -2.91 -4.38
C PHE A 39 -7.57 -1.40 -4.38
N GLU A 40 -8.61 -0.74 -3.89
CA GLU A 40 -8.61 0.67 -3.53
C GLU A 40 -9.23 0.84 -2.15
N LEU A 41 -8.45 1.44 -1.24
CA LEU A 41 -8.84 1.79 0.12
C LEU A 41 -8.84 3.32 0.26
N VAL A 42 -9.93 3.87 0.78
CA VAL A 42 -10.09 5.31 1.03
C VAL A 42 -10.34 5.50 2.52
N VAL A 43 -9.45 6.27 3.15
CA VAL A 43 -9.51 6.62 4.56
C VAL A 43 -9.62 8.14 4.66
N GLN A 44 -10.58 8.61 5.45
CA GLN A 44 -10.71 10.01 5.81
C GLN A 44 -10.07 10.24 7.17
N ASP A 45 -9.01 11.04 7.22
CA ASP A 45 -8.32 11.44 8.44
C ASP A 45 -8.46 12.96 8.61
N ASN A 46 -9.42 13.37 9.45
CA ASN A 46 -9.84 14.77 9.56
C ASN A 46 -10.22 15.34 8.17
N ASP A 47 -9.57 16.40 7.72
CA ASP A 47 -9.79 17.02 6.40
C ASP A 47 -8.99 16.35 5.26
N ASN A 48 -8.15 15.35 5.56
CA ASN A 48 -7.33 14.66 4.56
C ASN A 48 -7.98 13.37 4.08
N THR A 49 -8.17 13.24 2.77
CA THR A 49 -8.56 11.97 2.14
C THR A 49 -7.31 11.19 1.71
N LEU A 50 -7.02 10.12 2.43
CA LEU A 50 -5.93 9.20 2.14
C LEU A 50 -6.45 8.06 1.26
N ARG A 51 -6.13 8.12 -0.03
CA ARG A 51 -6.43 7.04 -0.99
C ARG A 51 -5.20 6.16 -1.16
N THR A 52 -5.38 4.86 -1.04
CA THR A 52 -4.35 3.85 -1.28
C THR A 52 -4.86 2.86 -2.31
N ARG A 53 -4.05 2.61 -3.33
CA ARG A 53 -4.30 1.57 -4.34
C ARG A 53 -3.08 0.65 -4.42
N GLY A 54 -3.32 -0.59 -4.81
CA GLY A 54 -2.25 -1.56 -5.00
C GLY A 54 -2.78 -2.97 -5.20
N CYS A 55 -1.88 -3.94 -5.14
CA CYS A 55 -2.21 -5.37 -5.19
C CYS A 55 -2.31 -5.96 -3.80
N SER A 56 -3.15 -6.95 -3.65
CA SER A 56 -3.25 -7.81 -2.48
C SER A 56 -3.30 -9.27 -2.93
N TYR A 57 -2.86 -10.17 -2.06
CA TYR A 57 -3.10 -11.60 -2.22
C TYR A 57 -4.60 -11.87 -2.11
N ASP A 58 -5.16 -12.69 -2.98
CA ASP A 58 -6.60 -12.97 -3.01
C ASP A 58 -7.15 -13.58 -1.70
N THR A 59 -6.28 -14.27 -0.95
CA THR A 59 -6.45 -14.83 0.38
C THR A 59 -6.59 -13.79 1.48
N VAL A 60 -6.24 -12.53 1.22
CA VAL A 60 -6.26 -11.46 2.22
C VAL A 60 -7.35 -10.45 1.89
N ASP A 61 -8.38 -10.36 2.74
CA ASP A 61 -9.43 -9.37 2.54
C ASP A 61 -9.03 -8.02 3.17
N VAL A 62 -8.74 -7.02 2.33
CA VAL A 62 -8.30 -5.67 2.75
C VAL A 62 -9.45 -4.75 3.19
N CYS A 63 -10.68 -5.02 2.75
CA CYS A 63 -11.83 -4.17 3.04
C CYS A 63 -12.42 -4.30 4.45
N PRO A 64 -12.52 -5.49 5.07
CA PRO A 64 -13.05 -5.63 6.42
C PRO A 64 -12.09 -5.08 7.48
N GLY A 65 -12.64 -4.84 8.67
CA GLY A 65 -11.90 -4.35 9.84
C GLY A 65 -11.80 -2.82 9.94
N GLU A 66 -11.29 -2.35 11.07
CA GLU A 66 -11.14 -0.93 11.36
C GLU A 66 -9.75 -0.43 10.96
N VAL A 67 -9.68 0.84 10.54
CA VAL A 67 -8.42 1.53 10.31
C VAL A 67 -7.94 2.15 11.61
N ARG A 68 -6.63 2.13 11.86
CA ARG A 68 -6.02 2.69 13.08
C ARG A 68 -6.12 4.22 13.14
N ILE A 69 -6.21 4.87 11.98
CA ILE A 69 -6.30 6.33 11.85
C ILE A 69 -7.52 6.71 11.02
N GLY A 70 -8.26 7.73 11.47
CA GLY A 70 -9.44 8.23 10.76
C GLY A 70 -10.56 7.19 10.65
N ALA A 71 -11.34 7.30 9.57
CA ALA A 71 -12.43 6.38 9.24
C ALA A 71 -12.29 5.88 7.80
N GLN A 72 -12.53 4.58 7.58
CA GLN A 72 -12.64 4.03 6.23
C GLN A 72 -13.95 4.51 5.60
N THR A 73 -13.85 5.35 4.58
CA THR A 73 -15.00 5.89 3.84
C THR A 73 -15.27 5.15 2.54
N GLY A 74 -14.31 4.35 2.06
CA GLY A 74 -14.49 3.49 0.91
C GLY A 74 -13.48 2.35 0.88
N CYS A 75 -13.92 1.19 0.42
CA CYS A 75 -13.03 0.13 -0.01
C CYS A 75 -13.67 -0.60 -1.19
N ARG A 76 -12.87 -0.91 -2.20
CA ARG A 76 -13.33 -1.69 -3.35
C ARG A 76 -12.23 -2.61 -3.82
N TRP A 77 -12.66 -3.76 -4.33
CA TRP A 77 -11.85 -4.65 -5.12
C TRP A 77 -11.98 -4.30 -6.59
N CYS A 78 -10.89 -4.41 -7.32
CA CYS A 78 -10.83 -4.27 -8.76
C CYS A 78 -10.24 -5.57 -9.36
N ASN A 79 -10.42 -5.79 -10.66
CA ASN A 79 -9.78 -6.92 -11.35
C ASN A 79 -8.26 -6.80 -11.31
N GLU A 80 -7.54 -7.89 -11.57
CA GLU A 80 -6.06 -7.97 -11.47
C GLU A 80 -5.27 -7.04 -12.41
N HIS A 81 -5.96 -6.41 -13.37
CA HIS A 81 -5.40 -5.40 -14.26
C HIS A 81 -5.83 -3.97 -13.86
N ASP A 82 -7.02 -3.79 -13.29
CA ASP A 82 -7.63 -2.47 -13.15
C ASP A 82 -7.39 -1.88 -11.76
N GLY A 83 -6.99 -0.60 -11.69
CA GLY A 83 -6.86 0.09 -10.40
C GLY A 83 -5.68 -0.35 -9.53
N CYS A 84 -4.77 -1.18 -10.05
CA CYS A 84 -3.51 -1.56 -9.40
C CYS A 84 -2.52 -0.40 -9.23
N ASN A 85 -2.66 0.62 -10.08
CA ASN A 85 -1.78 1.78 -10.02
C ASN A 85 -1.93 2.50 -8.69
N SER A 86 -0.80 2.59 -8.01
CA SER A 86 -0.65 3.24 -6.72
C SER A 86 -0.95 4.73 -6.83
N ALA A 87 -2.21 5.12 -6.74
CA ALA A 87 -2.60 6.51 -6.51
C ALA A 87 -2.34 6.83 -5.04
N GLY A 88 -1.06 7.02 -4.71
CA GLY A 88 -0.62 7.41 -3.38
C GLY A 88 0.73 8.07 -3.51
N SER A 89 0.77 9.40 -3.40
CA SER A 89 2.02 10.14 -3.31
C SER A 89 2.69 9.80 -1.99
N PHE A 90 3.44 8.71 -1.93
CA PHE A 90 4.33 8.42 -0.81
C PHE A 90 5.57 9.33 -0.93
N LYS A 91 5.35 10.66 -0.96
CA LYS A 91 6.42 11.67 -0.93
C LYS A 91 7.28 11.57 0.34
N ALA A 92 6.86 10.78 1.33
CA ALA A 92 7.53 10.65 2.62
C ALA A 92 8.65 9.60 2.69
N SER A 93 8.74 8.60 1.79
CA SER A 93 9.71 7.49 1.99
C SER A 93 11.07 7.67 1.32
N VAL A 94 11.19 8.46 0.25
CA VAL A 94 12.49 8.57 -0.45
C VAL A 94 13.49 9.35 0.39
N LEU A 95 13.06 10.39 1.09
CA LEU A 95 13.94 11.19 1.95
C LEU A 95 14.45 10.43 3.17
N VAL A 96 13.63 9.53 3.74
CA VAL A 96 14.01 8.72 4.91
C VAL A 96 14.98 7.61 4.53
N ILE A 97 14.78 6.97 3.36
CA ILE A 97 15.72 5.96 2.85
C ILE A 97 17.03 6.63 2.43
N ALA A 98 16.97 7.80 1.80
CA ALA A 98 18.16 8.56 1.42
C ALA A 98 18.97 9.03 2.64
N SER A 99 18.32 9.50 3.71
CA SER A 99 19.03 9.94 4.92
C SER A 99 19.72 8.79 5.66
N LEU A 100 19.09 7.60 5.73
CA LEU A 100 19.70 6.40 6.30
C LEU A 100 20.94 5.94 5.51
N LEU A 101 20.91 6.03 4.18
CA LEU A 101 22.06 5.72 3.34
C LEU A 101 23.21 6.73 3.52
N VAL A 102 22.89 8.02 3.63
CA VAL A 102 23.89 9.08 3.84
C VAL A 102 24.60 8.91 5.19
N VAL A 103 23.86 8.61 6.27
CA VAL A 103 24.47 8.38 7.60
C VAL A 103 25.34 7.14 7.60
N GLY A 104 24.90 6.04 6.98
CA GLY A 104 25.68 4.80 6.90
C GLY A 104 26.98 4.96 6.09
N VAL A 105 26.98 5.78 5.04
CA VAL A 105 28.19 6.09 4.26
C VAL A 105 29.13 7.02 5.05
N LEU A 106 28.60 8.05 5.72
CA LEU A 106 29.40 8.96 6.56
C LEU A 106 30.07 8.23 7.73
N GLN A 107 29.39 7.31 8.40
CA GLN A 107 29.98 6.48 9.46
C GLN A 107 31.14 5.62 8.94
N LYS A 108 31.04 5.12 7.72
CA LYS A 108 32.08 4.26 7.11
C LYS A 108 33.29 5.04 6.58
N VAL A 109 33.15 6.35 6.34
CA VAL A 109 34.23 7.24 5.88
C VAL A 109 35.02 7.84 7.06
N PHE A 110 34.41 7.91 8.25
CA PHE A 110 35.01 8.48 9.47
C PHE A 110 35.48 7.44 10.51
N GLN A 111 35.49 6.14 10.18
CA GLN A 111 36.22 5.09 10.91
C GLN A 111 37.44 4.65 10.10
#